data_AF-A0A0J5LAF2-F1
#
_entry.id   AF-A0A0J5LAF2-F1
#
_cell.length_a   1.000
_cell.length_b   1.000
_cell.length_c   1.000
_cell.angle_alpha   90.00
_cell.angle_beta   90.00
_cell.angle_gamma   90.00
#
_symmetry.space_group_name_H-M   'P 1'
#
loop_
_entity.id
_entity.type
_entity.pdbx_description
1 polymer ?
#
loop_
_entity_poly.entity_id
_entity_poly.type
_entity_poly.pdbx_seq_one_letter_code
_entity_poly.pdbx_strand_id
1 'polypeptide(L)'
;MNNLKKIAMNPWDFTLYESDKGTVVIKVMFTEGDYKVDVGRFFVLDSKVSELDIEYLKAISKKIRENYQDYKGVEVLKPDLLTL
;
A
#
# COMPACT_ATOMS: atom_id res chain seq x y z
N MET A 1 -19.82 -6.07 3.15
CA MET A 1 -18.44 -6.36 2.72
C MET A 1 -17.88 -5.06 2.24
N ASN A 2 -16.82 -4.56 2.89
CA ASN A 2 -16.16 -3.36 2.39
C ASN A 2 -15.37 -3.74 1.14
N ASN A 3 -15.65 -3.05 0.05
CA ASN A 3 -14.94 -3.24 -1.20
C ASN A 3 -13.75 -2.28 -1.25
N LEU A 4 -12.62 -2.78 -1.72
CA LEU A 4 -11.47 -1.95 -2.05
C LEU A 4 -11.53 -1.59 -3.53
N LYS A 5 -11.76 -0.32 -3.82
CA LYS A 5 -11.68 0.23 -5.17
C LYS A 5 -10.23 0.55 -5.50
N LYS A 6 -9.71 -0.04 -6.56
CA LYS A 6 -8.38 0.32 -7.10
C LYS A 6 -8.45 1.71 -7.72
N ILE A 7 -7.53 2.59 -7.31
CA ILE A 7 -7.48 3.99 -7.75
C ILE A 7 -6.34 4.21 -8.75
N ALA A 8 -5.13 3.77 -8.40
CA ALA A 8 -3.93 4.00 -9.20
C ALA A 8 -2.97 2.82 -9.08
N MET A 9 -2.06 2.66 -10.02
CA MET A 9 -0.98 1.68 -9.91
C MET A 9 0.28 2.12 -10.63
N ASN A 10 1.42 1.65 -10.11
CA ASN A 10 2.68 1.57 -10.81
C ASN A 10 3.15 0.11 -10.73
N PRO A 11 3.15 -0.65 -11.84
CA PRO A 11 3.56 -2.05 -11.83
C PRO A 11 4.91 -2.24 -11.15
N TRP A 12 5.05 -3.34 -10.39
CA TRP A 12 6.27 -3.69 -9.65
C TRP A 12 6.66 -2.72 -8.52
N ASP A 13 5.83 -1.73 -8.23
CA ASP A 13 6.11 -0.69 -7.24
C ASP A 13 4.98 -0.57 -6.23
N PHE A 14 3.80 -0.14 -6.68
CA PHE A 14 2.63 -0.03 -5.81
C PHE A 14 1.28 -0.17 -6.51
N THR A 15 0.23 -0.36 -5.71
CA THR A 15 -1.16 -0.18 -6.12
C THR A 15 -1.92 0.53 -5.01
N LEU A 16 -2.63 1.61 -5.35
CA LEU A 16 -3.45 2.38 -4.42
C LEU A 16 -4.90 1.90 -4.46
N TYR A 17 -5.48 1.73 -3.28
CA TYR A 17 -6.87 1.37 -3.06
C TYR A 17 -7.54 2.37 -2.13
N GLU A 18 -8.86 2.47 -2.25
CA GLU A 18 -9.73 3.19 -1.34
C GLU A 18 -10.88 2.26 -0.92
N SER A 19 -11.17 2.21 0.37
CA SER A 19 -12.34 1.49 0.89
C SER A 19 -13.60 2.35 0.78
N ASP A 20 -14.77 1.71 0.89
CA ASP A 20 -16.06 2.41 0.95
C ASP A 20 -16.16 3.39 2.16
N LYS A 21 -15.34 3.22 3.20
CA LYS A 21 -15.27 4.13 4.35
C LYS A 21 -14.28 5.30 4.16
N GLY A 22 -13.63 5.38 3.00
CA GLY A 22 -12.62 6.40 2.70
C GLY A 22 -11.23 6.11 3.25
N THR A 23 -11.00 4.92 3.84
CA THR A 23 -9.65 4.48 4.22
C THR A 23 -8.82 4.23 2.97
N VAL A 24 -7.64 4.85 2.93
CA VAL A 24 -6.68 4.72 1.83
C VAL A 24 -5.65 3.66 2.15
N VAL A 25 -5.45 2.71 1.23
CA VAL A 25 -4.52 1.60 1.39
C VAL A 25 -3.57 1.56 0.21
N ILE A 26 -2.27 1.51 0.47
CA ILE A 26 -1.25 1.26 -0.55
C ILE A 26 -0.72 -0.16 -0.42
N LYS A 27 -0.83 -0.93 -1.50
CA LYS A 27 -0.06 -2.17 -1.67
C LYS A 27 1.30 -1.80 -2.20
N VAL A 28 2.38 -2.15 -1.51
CA VAL A 28 3.77 -1.94 -1.92
C VAL A 28 4.40 -3.29 -2.28
N MET A 29 5.15 -3.32 -3.38
CA MET A 29 5.84 -4.51 -3.86
C MET A 29 7.27 -4.56 -3.32
N PHE A 30 7.56 -5.57 -2.52
CA PHE A 30 8.88 -5.89 -2.01
C PHE A 30 9.50 -7.00 -2.83
N THR A 31 10.82 -7.06 -2.86
CA THR A 31 11.57 -8.20 -3.40
C THR A 31 12.37 -8.80 -2.24
N GLU A 32 12.03 -10.03 -1.85
CA GLU A 32 12.56 -10.68 -0.64
C GLU A 32 13.28 -12.00 -0.98
N GLY A 33 14.25 -12.36 -0.15
CA GLY A 33 14.98 -13.64 -0.20
C GLY A 33 16.01 -13.76 -1.32
N ASP A 34 16.82 -14.82 -1.25
CA ASP A 34 17.92 -15.10 -2.20
C ASP A 34 17.42 -15.29 -3.64
N TYR A 35 16.17 -15.74 -3.78
CA TYR A 35 15.51 -15.96 -5.06
C TYR A 35 14.76 -14.73 -5.60
N LYS A 36 14.86 -13.58 -4.92
CA LYS A 36 14.22 -12.31 -5.33
C LYS A 36 12.74 -12.47 -5.65
N VAL A 37 11.99 -13.00 -4.69
CA VAL A 37 10.55 -13.22 -4.84
C VAL A 37 9.80 -11.92 -4.59
N ASP A 38 8.85 -11.59 -5.46
CA ASP A 38 8.02 -10.40 -5.30
C ASP A 38 6.87 -10.63 -4.30
N VAL A 39 6.86 -9.85 -3.22
CA VAL A 39 5.88 -9.94 -2.14
C VAL A 39 5.10 -8.63 -2.04
N GLY A 40 3.78 -8.70 -2.09
CA GLY A 40 2.91 -7.54 -1.91
C GLY A 40 2.46 -7.38 -0.47
N ARG A 41 2.76 -6.25 0.15
CA ARG A 41 2.33 -5.88 1.52
C ARG A 41 1.43 -4.66 1.47
N PHE A 42 0.48 -4.54 2.40
CA PHE A 42 -0.54 -3.48 2.39
C PHE A 42 -0.36 -2.55 3.59
N PHE A 43 -0.49 -1.25 3.38
CA PHE A 43 -0.30 -0.23 4.42
C PHE A 43 -1.43 0.79 4.36
N VAL A 44 -1.95 1.20 5.52
CA VAL A 44 -2.89 2.34 5.60
C VAL A 44 -2.11 3.63 5.48
N LEU A 45 -2.63 4.56 4.67
CA LEU A 45 -2.11 5.92 4.59
C LEU A 45 -3.03 6.86 5.36
N ASP A 46 -2.44 7.72 6.20
CA ASP A 46 -3.15 8.82 6.87
C ASP A 46 -3.25 10.02 5.92
N SER A 47 -4.00 9.85 4.82
CA SER A 47 -4.20 10.86 3.78
C SER A 47 -5.46 10.53 2.99
N LYS A 48 -6.03 11.53 2.30
CA LYS A 48 -7.15 11.31 1.38
C LYS A 48 -6.64 11.06 -0.04
N VAL A 49 -7.34 10.24 -0.81
CA VAL A 49 -6.98 9.97 -2.22
C VAL A 49 -6.81 11.26 -3.04
N SER A 50 -7.65 12.27 -2.79
CA SER A 50 -7.61 13.57 -3.49
C SER A 50 -6.32 14.36 -3.29
N GLU A 51 -5.52 14.01 -2.28
CA GLU A 51 -4.27 14.69 -1.90
C GLU A 51 -3.04 13.93 -2.43
N LEU A 52 -3.22 12.76 -3.04
CA LEU A 52 -2.13 11.88 -3.46
C LEU A 52 -1.91 11.94 -4.98
N ASP A 53 -0.75 12.43 -5.38
CA ASP A 53 -0.28 12.33 -6.76
C ASP A 53 0.65 11.11 -6.97
N ILE A 54 0.98 10.82 -8.23
CA ILE A 54 1.84 9.68 -8.56
C ILE A 54 3.26 9.84 -8.01
N GLU A 55 3.80 11.06 -7.93
CA GLU A 55 5.17 11.29 -7.44
C GLU A 55 5.28 10.99 -5.95
N TYR A 56 4.29 11.43 -5.17
CA TYR A 56 4.14 11.07 -3.76
C TYR A 56 4.02 9.56 -3.60
N LEU A 57 3.18 8.89 -4.39
CA LEU A 57 2.97 7.45 -4.27
C LEU A 57 4.25 6.65 -4.57
N LYS A 58 5.06 7.09 -5.54
CA LYS A 58 6.40 6.53 -5.79
C LYS A 58 7.35 6.80 -4.62
N ALA A 59 7.33 8.01 -4.07
CA ALA A 59 8.19 8.39 -2.94
C ALA A 59 7.86 7.58 -1.68
N ILE A 60 6.57 7.46 -1.32
CA ILE A 60 6.15 6.73 -0.12
C ILE A 60 6.35 5.21 -0.26
N SER A 61 6.08 4.63 -1.42
CA SER A 61 6.34 3.19 -1.65
C SER A 61 7.83 2.85 -1.59
N LYS A 62 8.70 3.73 -2.11
CA LYS A 62 10.15 3.63 -1.91
C LYS A 62 10.51 3.75 -0.42
N LYS A 63 10.02 4.79 0.27
CA LYS A 63 10.33 5.04 1.68
C LYS A 63 9.89 3.89 2.59
N ILE A 64 8.73 3.28 2.33
CA ILE A 64 8.22 2.10 3.04
C ILE A 64 9.17 0.91 2.87
N ARG A 65 9.69 0.67 1.66
CA ARG A 65 10.66 -0.42 1.43
C ARG A 65 11.98 -0.20 2.15
N GLU A 66 12.48 1.03 2.10
CA GLU A 66 13.76 1.40 2.73
C GLU A 66 13.69 1.41 4.26
N ASN A 67 12.51 1.71 4.84
CA ASN A 67 12.33 1.90 6.28
C ASN A 67 11.19 1.02 6.83
N TYR A 68 11.10 -0.23 6.38
CA TYR A 68 9.94 -1.10 6.66
C TYR A 68 9.55 -1.19 8.14
N GLN A 69 10.53 -1.21 9.07
CA GLN A 69 10.23 -1.30 10.50
C GLN A 69 9.41 -0.11 11.02
N ASP A 70 9.60 1.08 10.45
CA ASP A 70 8.85 2.28 10.84
C ASP A 70 7.39 2.23 10.39
N TYR A 71 7.10 1.46 9.33
CA TYR A 71 5.77 1.32 8.74
C TYR A 71 5.04 0.05 9.16
N LYS A 72 5.70 -0.85 9.89
CA LYS A 72 5.12 -2.12 10.32
C LYS A 72 3.87 -1.95 11.18
N GLY A 73 3.78 -0.86 11.95
CA GLY A 73 2.61 -0.54 12.78
C GLY A 73 1.35 -0.16 12.00
N VAL A 74 1.48 0.19 10.72
CA VAL A 74 0.36 0.52 9.81
C VAL A 74 0.20 -0.50 8.68
N GLU A 75 0.95 -1.60 8.72
CA GLU A 75 0.77 -2.74 7.81
C GLU A 75 -0.53 -3.47 8.16
N VAL A 76 -1.29 -3.85 7.13
CA VAL A 76 -2.54 -4.57 7.27
C VAL A 76 -2.44 -5.90 6.54
N LEU A 77 -2.90 -6.97 7.17
CA LEU A 77 -2.95 -8.27 6.52
C LEU A 77 -4.10 -8.29 5.51
N LYS A 78 -3.91 -9.05 4.43
CA LYS A 78 -4.91 -9.19 3.36
C LYS A 78 -6.32 -9.56 3.86
N PRO A 79 -6.51 -10.46 4.86
CA PRO A 79 -7.84 -10.76 5.38
C PRO A 79 -8.51 -9.55 6.06
N ASP A 80 -7.73 -8.72 6.74
CA ASP A 80 -8.23 -7.59 7.54
C ASP A 80 -8.67 -6.42 6.66
N LEU A 81 -8.20 -6.37 5.40
CA LEU A 81 -8.62 -5.39 4.39
C LEU A 81 -10.15 -5.35 4.18
N LEU A 82 -10.86 -6.45 4.44
CA LEU A 82 -12.32 -6.53 4.29
C LEU A 82 -13.10 -5.85 5.44
N THR A 83 -12.39 -5.46 6.51
CA THR A 83 -12.96 -4.85 7.71
C THR A 83 -12.66 -3.35 7.84
N LEU A 84 -11.68 -2.85 7.08
CA LEU A 84 -11.35 -1.42 6.91
C LEU A 84 -12.53 -0.68 6.29
#